data_AF-A0A352RRS3-F1
#
_entry.id   AF-A0A352RRS3-F1
#
_cell.length_a   1.000
_cell.length_b   1.000
_cell.length_c   1.000
_cell.angle_alpha   90.00
_cell.angle_beta   90.00
_cell.angle_gamma   90.00
#
_symmetry.space_group_name_H-M   'P 1'
#
loop_
_entity.id
_entity.type
_entity.pdbx_description
1 polymer ?
#
loop_
_entity_poly.entity_id
_entity_poly.type
_entity_poly.pdbx_seq_one_letter_code
_entity_poly.pdbx_strand_id
1 'polypeptide(L)'
;VLMVESEAHQLSEDVMLGAVVYGHEQMQIAINAIHDLVREGGKPEWDWAPAPKNEALIAKVSEIGLPLLQQAYQLRQKSARSTKLKEIYATVQAQLAEAGVEADKVEVGNVLFDLEA
;
A
#
# COMPACT_ATOMS: atom_id res chain seq x y z
N VAL A 1 4.65 -5.75 -15.73
CA VAL A 1 5.62 -6.51 -14.89
C VAL A 1 5.29 -6.27 -13.42
N LEU A 2 5.11 -7.33 -12.61
CA LEU A 2 4.82 -7.23 -11.18
C LEU A 2 5.99 -7.68 -10.28
N MET A 3 6.77 -8.67 -10.72
CA MET A 3 7.91 -9.23 -10.00
C MET A 3 8.97 -9.68 -11.01
N VAL A 4 10.25 -9.53 -10.64
CA VAL A 4 11.42 -10.03 -11.38
C VAL A 4 12.37 -10.65 -10.36
N GLU A 5 12.83 -11.87 -10.63
CA GLU A 5 13.85 -12.58 -9.85
C GLU A 5 14.90 -13.10 -10.84
N SER A 6 16.18 -12.79 -10.62
CA SER A 6 17.24 -13.13 -11.57
C SER A 6 18.64 -13.18 -10.93
N GLU A 7 19.52 -13.99 -11.51
CA GLU A 7 20.97 -13.99 -11.28
C GLU A 7 21.69 -13.83 -12.63
N ALA A 8 22.79 -13.07 -12.67
CA ALA A 8 23.55 -12.82 -13.90
C ALA A 8 25.05 -12.58 -13.64
N HIS A 9 25.90 -12.97 -14.59
CA HIS A 9 27.36 -12.76 -14.54
C HIS A 9 27.76 -11.37 -15.06
N GLN A 10 27.51 -10.32 -14.26
CA GLN A 10 27.93 -8.94 -14.53
C GLN A 10 27.54 -8.44 -15.95
N LEU A 11 26.31 -8.73 -16.38
CA LEU A 11 25.77 -8.22 -17.64
C LEU A 11 25.47 -6.72 -17.54
N SER A 12 25.45 -6.02 -18.68
CA SER A 12 25.07 -4.61 -18.73
C SER A 12 23.59 -4.41 -18.42
N GLU A 13 23.24 -3.21 -17.94
CA GLU A 13 21.87 -2.82 -17.62
C GLU A 13 20.95 -2.93 -18.85
N ASP A 14 21.45 -2.59 -20.05
CA ASP A 14 20.70 -2.71 -21.30
C ASP A 14 20.29 -4.16 -21.60
N VAL A 15 21.19 -5.12 -21.34
CA VAL A 15 20.90 -6.55 -21.52
C VAL A 15 19.91 -7.04 -20.47
N MET A 16 20.08 -6.62 -19.21
CA MET A 16 19.16 -6.99 -18.13
C MET A 16 17.75 -6.45 -18.37
N LEU A 17 17.61 -5.19 -18.79
CA LEU A 17 16.31 -4.59 -19.12
C LEU A 17 15.69 -5.27 -20.34
N GLY A 18 16.49 -5.55 -21.38
CA GLY A 18 16.05 -6.28 -22.56
C GLY A 18 15.50 -7.67 -22.22
N ALA A 19 16.14 -8.39 -21.30
CA ALA A 19 15.66 -9.69 -20.83
C ALA A 19 14.30 -9.62 -20.12
N VAL A 20 14.09 -8.60 -19.27
CA VAL A 20 12.80 -8.39 -18.58
C VAL A 20 11.69 -8.07 -19.59
N VAL A 21 11.95 -7.19 -20.55
CA VAL A 21 10.98 -6.82 -21.59
C VAL A 21 10.63 -8.03 -22.44
N TYR A 22 11.64 -8.77 -22.91
CA TYR A 22 11.43 -9.98 -23.69
C TYR A 22 10.59 -11.02 -22.93
N GLY A 23 10.92 -11.31 -21.66
CA GLY A 23 10.13 -12.24 -20.85
C GLY A 23 8.69 -11.79 -20.68
N HIS A 24 8.47 -10.49 -20.45
CA HIS A 24 7.14 -9.90 -20.33
C HIS A 24 6.30 -10.00 -21.60
N GLU A 25 6.93 -9.86 -22.78
CA GLU A 25 6.28 -10.03 -24.08
C GLU A 25 5.93 -11.49 -24.36
N GLN A 26 6.87 -12.42 -24.13
CA GLN A 26 6.65 -13.84 -24.41
C GLN A 26 5.59 -14.47 -23.48
N MET A 27 5.51 -14.03 -22.21
CA MET A 27 4.51 -14.55 -21.28
C MET A 27 3.06 -14.14 -21.64
N GLN A 28 2.85 -13.14 -22.51
CA GLN A 28 1.49 -12.72 -22.92
C GLN A 28 0.71 -13.88 -23.55
N ILE A 29 1.40 -14.83 -24.18
CA ILE A 29 0.77 -16.04 -24.74
C ILE A 29 0.05 -16.83 -23.64
N ALA A 30 0.69 -17.01 -22.48
CA ALA A 30 0.09 -17.72 -21.35
C ALA A 30 -1.11 -16.94 -20.75
N ILE A 31 -0.98 -15.62 -20.62
CA ILE A 31 -2.07 -14.75 -20.12
C ILE A 31 -3.28 -14.81 -21.05
N ASN A 32 -3.07 -14.71 -22.36
CA ASN A 32 -4.14 -14.79 -23.36
C ASN A 32 -4.82 -16.16 -23.35
N ALA A 33 -4.06 -17.25 -23.22
CA ALA A 33 -4.64 -18.59 -23.08
C ALA A 33 -5.51 -18.72 -21.81
N ILE A 34 -5.12 -18.10 -20.70
CA ILE A 34 -5.94 -18.04 -19.48
C ILE A 34 -7.22 -17.24 -19.73
N HIS A 35 -7.14 -16.09 -20.42
CA HIS A 35 -8.32 -15.31 -20.79
C HIS A 35 -9.29 -16.09 -21.69
N ASP A 36 -8.78 -16.85 -22.65
CA ASP A 36 -9.59 -17.69 -23.53
C ASP A 36 -10.30 -18.80 -22.74
N LEU A 37 -9.58 -19.47 -21.83
CA LEU A 37 -10.16 -20.48 -20.95
C LEU A 37 -11.25 -19.90 -20.03
N VAL A 38 -11.02 -18.71 -19.47
CA VAL A 38 -12.02 -18.01 -18.64
C VAL A 38 -13.24 -17.59 -19.47
N ARG A 39 -13.06 -17.22 -20.74
CA ARG A 39 -14.18 -16.89 -21.63
C ARG A 39 -15.05 -18.11 -21.95
N GLU A 40 -14.44 -19.29 -22.09
CA GLU A 40 -15.15 -20.53 -22.41
C GLU A 40 -15.80 -21.20 -21.19
N GLY A 41 -15.16 -21.12 -20.02
CA GLY A 41 -15.56 -21.91 -18.85
C GLY A 41 -15.35 -21.22 -17.50
N GLY A 42 -15.14 -19.91 -17.48
CA GLY A 42 -14.96 -19.14 -16.26
C GLY A 42 -16.20 -19.15 -15.37
N LYS A 43 -15.99 -19.16 -14.06
CA LYS A 43 -17.06 -18.91 -13.10
C LYS A 43 -17.43 -17.42 -13.13
N PRO A 44 -18.67 -17.06 -12.78
CA PRO A 44 -19.05 -15.66 -12.64
C PRO A 44 -18.13 -14.94 -11.66
N GLU A 45 -17.81 -13.68 -11.98
CA GLU A 45 -17.13 -12.79 -11.03
C GLU A 45 -18.00 -12.59 -9.79
N TRP A 46 -17.35 -12.34 -8.67
CA TRP A 46 -18.07 -12.00 -7.44
C TRP A 46 -18.63 -10.59 -7.56
N ASP A 47 -19.91 -10.44 -7.23
CA ASP A 47 -20.51 -9.12 -7.01
C ASP A 47 -20.01 -8.57 -5.67
N TRP A 48 -18.78 -8.06 -5.69
CA TRP A 48 -18.07 -7.51 -4.56
C TRP A 48 -17.80 -6.03 -4.79
N ALA A 49 -18.13 -5.22 -3.79
CA ALA A 49 -17.75 -3.83 -3.71
C ALA A 49 -16.95 -3.59 -2.42
N PRO A 50 -15.94 -2.70 -2.44
CA PRO A 50 -15.27 -2.29 -1.21
C PRO A 50 -16.27 -1.59 -0.28
N ALA A 51 -16.03 -1.70 1.04
CA ALA A 51 -16.79 -0.93 2.01
C ALA A 51 -16.62 0.58 1.75
N PRO A 52 -17.68 1.39 1.92
CA PRO A 52 -17.57 2.83 1.78
C PRO A 52 -16.60 3.40 2.82
N LYS A 53 -15.75 4.34 2.40
CA LYS A 53 -14.80 5.01 3.28
C LYS A 53 -15.51 5.92 4.26
N ASN A 54 -15.00 5.98 5.50
CA ASN A 54 -15.46 6.93 6.50
C ASN A 54 -14.73 8.28 6.33
N GLU A 55 -15.20 9.08 5.36
CA GLU A 55 -14.57 10.36 4.99
C GLU A 55 -14.43 11.33 6.18
N ALA A 56 -15.40 11.34 7.10
CA ALA A 56 -15.35 12.18 8.29
C ALA A 56 -14.24 11.74 9.26
N LEU A 57 -14.05 10.43 9.45
CA LEU A 57 -12.96 9.91 10.26
C LEU A 57 -11.61 10.18 9.59
N ILE A 58 -11.51 9.95 8.28
CA ILE A 58 -10.29 10.22 7.50
C ILE A 58 -9.87 11.68 7.65
N ALA A 59 -10.81 12.62 7.51
CA ALA A 59 -10.54 14.04 7.66
C ALA A 59 -9.99 14.39 9.05
N LYS A 60 -10.62 13.88 10.12
CA LYS A 60 -10.18 14.13 11.50
C LYS A 60 -8.81 13.51 11.81
N VAL A 61 -8.59 12.27 11.39
CA VAL A 61 -7.29 11.59 11.55
C VAL A 61 -6.21 12.34 10.78
N SER A 62 -6.50 12.82 9.57
CA SER A 62 -5.57 13.57 8.73
C SER A 62 -5.20 14.91 9.35
N GLU A 63 -6.18 15.65 9.88
CA GLU A 63 -5.96 16.94 10.54
C GLU A 63 -4.96 16.83 11.70
N ILE A 64 -5.07 15.77 12.51
CA ILE A 64 -4.22 15.56 13.68
C ILE A 64 -2.89 14.89 13.29
N GLY A 65 -2.96 13.80 12.52
CA GLY A 65 -1.85 12.89 12.27
C GLY A 65 -0.86 13.40 11.23
N LEU A 66 -1.34 13.97 10.13
CA LEU A 66 -0.48 14.38 9.01
C LEU A 66 0.67 15.33 9.41
N PRO A 67 0.44 16.44 10.14
CA PRO A 67 1.55 17.34 10.50
C PRO A 67 2.57 16.68 11.44
N LEU A 68 2.13 15.74 12.29
CA LEU A 68 3.01 15.00 13.19
C LEU A 68 3.85 13.97 12.43
N LEU A 69 3.23 13.24 11.49
CA LEU A 69 3.91 12.27 10.62
C LEU A 69 4.97 12.96 9.77
N GLN A 70 4.65 14.11 9.17
CA GLN A 70 5.60 14.90 8.38
C GLN A 70 6.86 15.27 9.19
N GLN A 71 6.70 15.64 10.46
CA GLN A 71 7.83 15.92 11.36
C GLN A 71 8.63 14.65 11.68
N ALA A 72 7.96 13.52 11.94
CA ALA A 72 8.62 12.25 12.21
C ALA A 72 9.47 11.77 11.01
N TYR A 73 9.00 11.98 9.79
CA TYR A 73 9.73 11.60 8.58
C TYR A 73 10.95 12.49 8.27
N GLN A 74 11.11 13.64 8.94
CA GLN A 74 12.37 14.40 8.91
C GLN A 74 13.48 13.79 9.79
N LEU A 75 13.14 12.87 10.70
CA LEU A 75 14.11 12.20 11.56
C LEU A 75 14.90 11.18 10.75
N ARG A 76 16.21 11.40 10.59
CA ARG A 76 17.09 10.48 9.85
C ARG A 76 17.30 9.14 10.56
N GLN A 77 17.46 9.15 11.88
CA GLN A 77 17.76 7.95 12.64
C GLN A 77 16.52 7.03 12.69
N LYS A 78 16.65 5.81 12.14
CA LYS A 78 15.55 4.83 12.04
C LYS A 78 14.88 4.55 13.39
N SER A 79 15.67 4.34 14.45
CA SER A 79 15.12 4.06 15.78
C SER A 79 14.32 5.24 16.35
N ALA A 80 14.83 6.47 16.26
CA ALA A 80 14.08 7.65 16.69
C ALA A 80 12.79 7.83 15.88
N ARG A 81 12.84 7.64 14.56
CA ARG A 81 11.66 7.71 13.70
C ARG A 81 10.62 6.65 14.07
N SER A 82 11.02 5.39 14.23
CA SER A 82 10.10 4.31 14.62
C SER A 82 9.48 4.52 16.01
N THR A 83 10.24 5.04 16.98
CA THR A 83 9.68 5.42 18.28
C THR A 83 8.69 6.57 18.14
N LYS A 84 9.04 7.60 17.36
CA LYS A 84 8.18 8.76 17.16
C LYS A 84 6.87 8.40 16.48
N LEU A 85 6.89 7.51 15.47
CA LEU A 85 5.68 7.03 14.81
C LEU A 85 4.75 6.30 15.81
N LYS A 86 5.28 5.45 16.70
CA LYS A 86 4.47 4.80 17.74
C LYS A 86 3.80 5.82 18.69
N GLU A 87 4.54 6.86 19.08
CA GLU A 87 3.99 7.96 19.89
C GLU A 87 2.87 8.70 19.16
N ILE A 88 3.03 8.94 17.86
CA ILE A 88 2.02 9.63 17.03
C ILE A 88 0.75 8.82 16.94
N TYR A 89 0.84 7.51 16.69
CA TYR A 89 -0.34 6.63 16.64
C TYR A 89 -1.11 6.65 17.97
N ALA A 90 -0.39 6.58 19.09
CA ALA A 90 -0.99 6.69 20.42
C ALA A 90 -1.62 8.07 20.67
N THR A 91 -0.97 9.14 20.19
CA THR A 91 -1.45 10.52 20.34
C THR A 91 -2.72 10.77 19.55
N VAL A 92 -2.77 10.34 18.28
CA VAL A 92 -3.95 10.49 17.42
C VAL A 92 -5.13 9.72 18.01
N GLN A 93 -4.90 8.49 18.47
CA GLN A 93 -5.93 7.69 19.14
C GLN A 93 -6.48 8.39 20.39
N ALA A 94 -5.60 8.94 21.24
CA ALA A 94 -6.01 9.66 22.44
C ALA A 94 -6.83 10.92 22.11
N GLN A 95 -6.37 11.73 21.15
CA GLN A 95 -7.08 12.96 20.75
C GLN A 95 -8.44 12.68 20.11
N LEU A 96 -8.59 11.60 19.35
CA LEU A 96 -9.89 11.20 18.81
C LEU A 96 -10.86 10.78 19.92
N ALA A 97 -10.38 10.02 20.91
CA ALA A 97 -11.19 9.63 22.06
C ALA A 97 -11.62 10.84 22.90
N GLU A 98 -10.72 11.81 23.12
CA GLU A 98 -11.04 13.07 23.80
C GLU A 98 -12.05 13.93 23.02
N ALA A 99 -11.99 13.91 21.69
CA ALA A 99 -12.95 14.57 20.81
C ALA A 99 -14.31 13.84 20.70
N GLY A 100 -14.52 12.77 21.48
CA GLY A 100 -15.76 11.98 21.49
C GLY A 100 -16.00 11.19 20.20
N VAL A 101 -14.94 10.93 19.42
CA VAL A 101 -15.01 10.13 18.19
C VAL A 101 -14.78 8.68 18.57
N GLU A 102 -15.85 7.90 18.67
CA GLU A 102 -15.72 6.44 18.72
C GLU A 102 -15.34 5.93 17.33
N ALA A 103 -14.10 5.48 17.21
CA ALA A 103 -13.57 4.87 15.98
C ALA A 103 -12.82 3.59 16.33
N ASP A 104 -12.90 2.61 15.45
CA ASP A 104 -12.14 1.37 15.59
C ASP A 104 -10.63 1.66 15.51
N LYS A 105 -9.86 1.02 16.39
CA LYS A 105 -8.41 1.22 16.44
C LYS A 105 -7.73 0.76 15.17
N VAL A 106 -8.24 -0.29 14.54
CA VAL A 106 -7.69 -0.80 13.28
C VAL A 106 -8.00 0.17 12.14
N GLU A 107 -9.22 0.70 12.07
CA GLU A 107 -9.58 1.73 11.09
C GLU A 107 -8.71 2.99 11.21
N VAL A 108 -8.54 3.54 12.43
CA VAL A 108 -7.65 4.69 12.67
C VAL A 108 -6.21 4.38 12.29
N GLY A 109 -5.71 3.18 12.63
CA GLY A 109 -4.38 2.73 12.27
C GLY A 109 -4.17 2.62 10.77
N ASN A 110 -5.16 2.11 10.03
CA ASN A 110 -5.11 2.01 8.57
C ASN A 110 -5.09 3.39 7.91
N VAL A 111 -5.90 4.34 8.40
CA VAL A 111 -5.87 5.71 7.88
C VAL A 111 -4.50 6.37 8.13
N LEU A 112 -3.92 6.20 9.32
CA LEU A 112 -2.59 6.72 9.62
C LEU A 112 -1.53 6.07 8.72
N PHE A 113 -1.61 4.77 8.49
CA PHE A 113 -0.71 4.05 7.59
C PHE A 113 -0.80 4.57 6.16
N ASP A 114 -2.02 4.80 5.65
CA ASP A 114 -2.25 5.37 4.32
C ASP A 114 -1.66 6.79 4.18
N LEU A 115 -1.58 7.57 5.27
CA LEU A 115 -0.96 8.90 5.28
C LEU A 115 0.57 8.88 5.29
N GLU A 116 1.19 7.73 5.59
CA GLU A 116 2.64 7.55 5.55
C GLU A 116 3.17 7.17 4.17
N ALA A 117 2.28 6.78 3.24
CA ALA A 117 2.59 6.31 1.90
C ALA A 117 3.11 7.42 0.96
#